data_AF-A0A1F5DM16-F1
#
_entry.id   AF-A0A1F5DM16-F1
#
_cell.length_a   1.000
_cell.length_b   1.000
_cell.length_c   1.000
_cell.angle_alpha   90.00
_cell.angle_beta   90.00
_cell.angle_gamma   90.00
#
_symmetry.space_group_name_H-M   'P 1'
#
loop_
_entity.id
_entity.type
_entity.pdbx_description
1 polymer ?
#
loop_
_entity_poly.entity_id
_entity_poly.type
_entity_poly.pdbx_seq_one_letter_code
_entity_poly.pdbx_strand_id
1 'polypeptide(L)'
;MEVLTPLLTQLGVGGIAGLCVGYALMKIGRLVALILGIAFLGLQALAYKGIININYTALEEWVNEVFGQVGIAEGIFTSLIGNLPFAASFLVGFYLGVKIG
;
A
#
# COMPACT_ATOMS: atom_id res chain seq x y z
N MET A 1 -30.62 18.96 12.24
CA MET A 1 -29.41 19.30 11.45
C MET A 1 -28.10 18.92 12.14
N GLU A 2 -28.12 18.27 13.31
CA GLU A 2 -26.89 17.97 14.10
C GLU A 2 -26.08 16.75 13.60
N VAL A 3 -26.66 15.91 12.75
CA VAL A 3 -26.01 14.67 12.25
C VAL A 3 -25.32 14.89 10.89
N LEU A 4 -25.73 15.90 10.13
CA LEU A 4 -25.15 16.18 8.80
C LEU A 4 -23.76 16.82 8.88
N THR A 5 -23.54 17.70 9.85
CA THR A 5 -22.25 18.37 10.06
C THR A 5 -21.11 17.39 10.39
N PRO A 6 -21.23 16.45 11.34
CA PRO A 6 -20.16 15.49 11.62
C PRO A 6 -19.92 14.52 10.45
N LEU A 7 -20.98 14.12 9.72
CA LEU A 7 -20.85 13.28 8.54
C LEU A 7 -20.12 13.99 7.40
N LEU A 8 -20.46 15.25 7.12
CA LEU A 8 -19.77 16.06 6.11
C LEU A 8 -18.29 16.27 6.45
N THR A 9 -17.96 16.54 7.71
CA THR A 9 -16.56 16.68 8.13
C THR A 9 -15.80 15.37 8.04
N GLN A 10 -16.41 14.25 8.41
CA GLN A 10 -15.77 12.93 8.37
C GLN A 10 -15.57 12.43 6.94
N LEU A 11 -16.51 12.73 6.04
CA LEU A 11 -16.40 12.47 4.61
C LEU A 11 -15.33 13.36 3.94
N GLY A 12 -15.28 14.65 4.30
CA GLY A 12 -14.30 15.59 3.75
C GLY A 12 -12.87 15.24 4.16
N VAL A 13 -12.65 15.00 5.45
CA VAL A 13 -11.33 14.62 5.97
C VAL A 13 -10.90 13.25 5.44
N GLY A 14 -11.80 12.26 5.42
CA GLY A 14 -11.54 10.95 4.84
C GLY A 14 -11.13 11.03 3.37
N GLY A 15 -11.90 11.76 2.55
CA GLY A 15 -11.62 11.93 1.12
C GLY A 15 -10.31 12.64 0.83
N ILE A 16 -10.01 13.75 1.51
CA ILE A 16 -8.76 14.50 1.32
C ILE A 16 -7.56 13.67 1.80
N ALA A 17 -7.68 13.04 2.98
CA ALA A 17 -6.64 12.17 3.50
C ALA A 17 -6.37 10.99 2.56
N GLY A 18 -7.44 10.35 2.06
CA GLY A 18 -7.35 9.28 1.06
C GLY A 18 -6.60 9.75 -0.18
N LEU A 19 -6.96 10.91 -0.74
CA LEU A 19 -6.31 11.46 -1.92
C LEU A 19 -4.82 11.74 -1.70
N CYS A 20 -4.47 12.38 -0.59
CA CYS A 20 -3.07 12.65 -0.25
C CYS A 20 -2.26 11.36 -0.08
N VAL A 21 -2.81 10.38 0.63
CA VAL A 21 -2.15 9.07 0.87
C VAL A 21 -1.99 8.32 -0.46
N GLY A 22 -3.04 8.24 -1.27
CA GLY A 22 -3.01 7.54 -2.57
C GLY A 22 -2.00 8.14 -3.55
N TYR A 23 -1.94 9.48 -3.63
CA TYR A 23 -0.98 10.19 -4.47
C TYR A 23 0.47 9.97 -4.00
N ALA A 24 0.72 10.12 -2.70
CA ALA A 24 2.05 9.91 -2.13
C ALA A 24 2.52 8.46 -2.33
N LEU A 25 1.63 7.49 -2.15
CA LEU A 25 1.92 6.08 -2.31
C LEU A 25 2.34 5.75 -3.74
N MET A 26 1.64 6.25 -4.76
CA MET A 26 2.01 6.00 -6.17
C MET A 26 3.34 6.64 -6.54
N LYS A 27 3.63 7.83 -6.01
CA LYS A 27 4.90 8.52 -6.30
C LYS A 27 6.10 7.76 -5.74
N ILE A 28 6.00 7.26 -4.52
CA ILE A 28 7.05 6.45 -3.89
C ILE A 28 7.07 5.04 -4.50
N GLY A 29 5.91 4.43 -4.69
CA GLY A 29 5.74 3.10 -5.23
C GLY A 29 6.34 2.93 -6.62
N ARG A 30 6.20 3.93 -7.51
CA ARG A 30 6.85 3.93 -8.84
C ARG A 30 8.37 3.88 -8.74
N LEU A 31 8.97 4.67 -7.84
CA LEU A 31 10.43 4.68 -7.64
C LEU A 31 10.92 3.34 -7.07
N VAL A 32 10.22 2.82 -6.05
CA VAL A 32 10.55 1.53 -5.44
C VAL A 32 10.41 0.40 -6.47
N ALA A 33 9.32 0.37 -7.25
CA ALA A 33 9.11 -0.63 -8.29
C ALA A 33 10.21 -0.60 -9.36
N LEU A 34 10.66 0.59 -9.76
CA LEU A 34 11.77 0.73 -10.71
C LEU A 34 13.07 0.15 -10.15
N ILE A 35 13.43 0.51 -8.91
CA ILE A 35 14.64 0.02 -8.24
C ILE A 35 14.58 -1.50 -8.09
N LEU A 36 13.45 -2.04 -7.61
CA LEU A 36 13.24 -3.48 -7.47
C LEU A 36 13.33 -4.20 -8.81
N GLY A 37 12.74 -3.65 -9.87
CA GLY A 37 12.82 -4.23 -11.21
C GLY A 37 14.24 -4.29 -11.75
N ILE A 38 15.01 -3.19 -11.60
CA ILE A 38 16.42 -3.15 -12.02
C ILE A 38 17.25 -4.13 -11.19
N ALA A 39 17.06 -4.16 -9.87
CA ALA A 39 17.75 -5.10 -8.99
C ALA A 39 17.44 -6.55 -9.38
N PHE A 40 16.17 -6.87 -9.64
CA PHE A 40 15.73 -8.20 -10.06
C PHE A 40 16.37 -8.62 -11.39
N LEU A 41 16.37 -7.74 -12.40
CA LEU A 41 17.03 -8.01 -13.68
C LEU A 41 18.55 -8.21 -13.50
N GLY A 42 19.18 -7.42 -12.63
CA GLY A 42 20.59 -7.56 -12.29
C GLY A 42 20.90 -8.93 -11.66
N LEU A 43 20.10 -9.33 -10.67
CA LEU A 43 20.21 -10.65 -10.03
C LEU A 43 20.01 -11.78 -11.04
N GLN A 44 18.99 -11.69 -11.91
CA GLN A 44 18.74 -12.69 -12.95
C GLN A 44 19.93 -12.81 -13.92
N ALA A 45 20.55 -11.69 -14.32
CA ALA A 45 21.70 -11.69 -15.20
C ALA A 45 22.95 -12.32 -14.54
N LEU A 46 23.20 -12.02 -13.26
CA LEU A 46 24.30 -12.63 -12.50
C LEU A 46 24.08 -14.12 -12.26
N ALA A 47 22.84 -14.53 -11.97
CA ALA A 47 22.46 -15.92 -11.81
C ALA A 47 22.62 -16.69 -13.12
N TYR A 48 22.20 -16.11 -14.26
CA TYR A 48 22.36 -16.72 -15.58
C TYR A 48 23.83 -16.94 -15.95
N LYS A 49 24.73 -16.02 -15.56
CA LYS A 49 26.18 -16.18 -15.74
C LYS A 49 26.83 -17.16 -14.75
N GLY A 50 26.07 -17.70 -13.80
CA GLY A 50 26.57 -18.61 -12.76
C GLY A 50 27.45 -17.92 -11.71
N ILE A 51 27.40 -16.59 -11.61
CA ILE A 51 28.20 -15.81 -10.66
C ILE A 51 27.62 -15.90 -9.24
N ILE A 52 26.30 -16.02 -9.13
CA ILE A 52 25.58 -16.14 -7.85
C ILE A 52 24.63 -17.34 -7.89
N ASN A 53 24.45 -17.99 -6.73
CA ASN A 53 23.43 -19.02 -6.52
C ASN A 53 22.35 -18.46 -5.58
N ILE A 54 21.09 -18.47 -6.02
CA ILE A 54 19.97 -17.89 -5.25
C ILE A 54 19.38 -18.97 -4.35
N ASN A 55 19.41 -18.75 -3.03
CA ASN A 55 18.74 -19.63 -2.07
C ASN A 55 17.26 -19.23 -1.96
N TYR A 56 16.40 -19.95 -2.67
CA TYR A 56 14.96 -19.70 -2.67
C TYR A 56 14.29 -20.00 -1.33
N THR A 57 14.82 -20.94 -0.54
CA THR A 57 14.25 -21.28 0.78
C THR A 57 14.43 -20.15 1.78
N ALA A 58 15.64 -19.58 1.88
CA ALA A 58 15.88 -18.42 2.74
C ALA A 58 15.10 -17.18 2.26
N LEU A 59 14.89 -17.05 0.94
CA LEU A 59 14.08 -15.98 0.38
C LEU A 59 12.60 -16.13 0.76
N GLU A 60 12.04 -17.33 0.67
CA GLU A 60 10.67 -17.62 1.08
C GLU A 60 10.45 -17.35 2.58
N GLU A 61 11.38 -17.77 3.43
CA GLU A 61 11.32 -17.49 4.88
C GLU A 61 11.28 -15.98 5.14
N TRP A 62 12.20 -15.22 4.53
CA TRP A 62 12.25 -13.77 4.68
C TRP A 62 10.98 -13.07 4.16
N VAL A 63 10.45 -13.51 3.02
CA VAL A 63 9.17 -13.01 2.50
C VAL A 63 8.04 -13.32 3.49
N ASN A 64 7.99 -14.53 4.04
CA ASN A 64 6.96 -14.90 5.01
C ASN A 64 7.10 -14.13 6.33
N GLU A 65 8.28 -13.77 6.79
CA GLU A 65 8.44 -12.89 7.96
C GLU A 65 7.92 -11.48 7.70
N VAL A 66 8.21 -10.91 6.52
CA VAL A 66 7.80 -9.55 6.15
C VAL A 66 6.29 -9.48 5.89
N PHE A 67 5.74 -10.46 5.17
CA PHE A 67 4.32 -10.48 4.80
C PHE A 67 3.43 -11.21 5.82
N GLY A 68 4.01 -12.01 6.72
CA GLY A 68 3.29 -12.77 7.76
C GLY A 68 2.69 -11.90 8.87
N GLN A 69 2.93 -10.59 8.86
CA GLN A 69 2.24 -9.61 9.71
C GLN A 69 0.78 -9.36 9.28
N VAL A 70 0.00 -10.43 9.11
CA VAL A 70 -1.44 -10.40 8.81
C VAL A 70 -2.23 -9.56 9.83
N GLY A 71 -1.74 -9.48 11.07
CA GLY A 71 -2.37 -8.69 12.15
C GLY A 71 -2.48 -7.18 11.88
N ILE A 72 -1.61 -6.60 11.03
CA ILE A 72 -1.69 -5.17 10.69
C ILE A 72 -2.89 -4.90 9.80
N ALA A 73 -3.17 -5.80 8.86
CA ALA A 73 -4.34 -5.69 7.98
C ALA A 73 -5.63 -5.80 8.80
N GLU A 74 -5.73 -6.81 9.67
CA GLU A 74 -6.94 -7.05 10.49
C GLU A 74 -7.29 -5.86 11.40
N GLY A 75 -6.30 -5.22 12.03
CA GLY A 75 -6.50 -4.02 12.86
C GLY A 75 -6.97 -2.80 12.07
N ILE A 76 -6.48 -2.64 10.84
CA ILE A 76 -6.90 -1.57 9.93
C ILE A 76 -8.33 -1.84 9.44
N PHE A 77 -8.65 -3.07 9.03
CA PHE A 77 -9.97 -3.44 8.53
C PHE A 77 -11.07 -3.31 9.60
N THR A 78 -10.80 -3.72 10.83
CA THR A 78 -11.75 -3.57 11.96
C THR A 78 -12.03 -2.09 12.26
N SER A 79 -11.00 -1.24 12.23
CA SER A 79 -11.14 0.22 12.44
C SER A 79 -11.88 0.92 11.29
N LEU A 80 -11.69 0.46 10.05
CA LEU A 80 -12.39 0.94 8.85
C LEU A 80 -13.87 0.58 8.85
N ILE A 81 -14.21 -0.68 9.16
CA ILE A 81 -15.62 -1.13 9.22
C ILE A 81 -16.36 -0.41 10.36
N GLY A 82 -15.69 -0.14 11.48
CA GLY A 82 -16.24 0.64 12.59
C GLY A 82 -16.55 2.11 12.24
N ASN A 83 -15.97 2.66 11.17
CA ASN A 83 -16.17 4.03 10.71
C ASN A 83 -16.53 4.08 9.22
N LEU A 84 -17.64 3.43 8.87
CA LEU A 84 -18.06 3.23 7.47
C LEU A 84 -18.11 4.52 6.63
N PRO A 85 -18.63 5.67 7.11
CA PRO A 85 -18.61 6.91 6.33
C PRO A 85 -17.20 7.42 6.02
N PHE A 86 -16.29 7.35 7.01
CA PHE A 86 -14.89 7.69 6.80
C PHE A 86 -14.22 6.71 5.82
N ALA A 87 -14.43 5.40 5.99
CA ALA A 87 -13.85 4.38 5.12
C ALA A 87 -14.29 4.57 3.67
N ALA A 88 -15.58 4.79 3.42
CA ALA A 88 -16.11 5.01 2.09
C ALA A 88 -15.49 6.25 1.42
N SER A 89 -15.45 7.39 2.10
CA SER A 89 -14.84 8.60 1.56
C SER A 89 -13.33 8.47 1.37
N PHE A 90 -12.63 7.84 2.32
CA PHE A 90 -11.21 7.57 2.23
C PHE A 90 -10.88 6.69 1.03
N LEU A 91 -11.62 5.60 0.80
CA LEU A 91 -11.39 4.72 -0.35
C LEU A 91 -11.63 5.44 -1.68
N VAL A 92 -12.68 6.27 -1.77
CA VAL A 92 -12.94 7.09 -2.96
C VAL A 92 -11.80 8.10 -3.19
N GLY A 93 -11.40 8.82 -2.14
CA GLY A 93 -10.28 9.76 -2.19
C GLY A 93 -8.98 9.06 -2.58
N PHE A 94 -8.69 7.92 -1.97
CA PHE A 94 -7.52 7.09 -2.22
C PHE A 94 -7.46 6.60 -3.65
N TYR A 95 -8.57 6.09 -4.20
CA TYR A 95 -8.63 5.66 -5.59
C TYR A 95 -8.32 6.83 -6.55
N LEU A 96 -8.87 8.01 -6.29
CA LEU A 96 -8.57 9.21 -7.07
C LEU A 96 -7.11 9.63 -6.92
N GLY A 97 -6.57 9.64 -5.70
CA GLY A 97 -5.17 9.94 -5.42
C GLY A 97 -4.22 9.00 -6.15
N VAL A 98 -4.53 7.70 -6.15
CA VAL A 98 -3.81 6.67 -6.91
C VAL A 98 -3.90 6.92 -8.42
N LYS A 99 -5.06 7.29 -8.94
CA LYS A 99 -5.23 7.59 -10.38
C LYS A 99 -4.45 8.84 -10.81
N ILE A 100 -4.34 9.82 -9.92
CA ILE A 100 -3.61 11.08 -10.17
C ILE A 100 -2.09 10.90 -10.02
N GLY A 101 -1.67 10.07 -9.05
CA GLY A 101 -0.27 9.81 -8.73
C GLY A 101 0.45 9.00 -9.79
#